data_AF-A0A6I5CU97-F1
#
_entry.id   AF-A0A6I5CU97-F1
#
_cell.length_a   1.000
_cell.length_b   1.000
_cell.length_c   1.000
_cell.angle_alpha   90.00
_cell.angle_beta   90.00
_cell.angle_gamma   90.00
#
_symmetry.space_group_name_H-M   'P 1'
#
loop_
_entity.id
_entity.type
_entity.pdbx_description
1 polymer ?
#
loop_
_entity_poly.entity_id
_entity_poly.type
_entity_poly.pdbx_seq_one_letter_code
_entity_poly.pdbx_strand_id
1 'polypeptide(L)' 'GRVTGEPPAADLAEVNAALVTAGVRVRGFGVERASLEDAFVALTGEGFDVAG' A
#
# COMPACT_ATOMS: atom_id res chain seq x y z
N GLY A 1 1.35 1.29 -14.44
CA GLY A 1 2.14 1.66 -13.25
C GLY A 1 1.31 1.40 -12.01
N ARG A 2 1.96 1.07 -10.89
CA ARG A 2 1.35 1.02 -9.56
C ARG A 2 1.43 2.42 -8.95
N VAL A 3 0.36 2.85 -8.26
CA VAL A 3 0.32 4.11 -7.52
C VAL A 3 0.14 3.75 -6.04
N THR A 4 0.95 4.34 -5.17
CA THR A 4 0.92 4.14 -3.71
C THR A 4 0.82 5.48 -3.00
N GLY A 5 0.35 5.47 -1.74
CA GLY A 5 0.24 6.65 -0.89
C GLY A 5 -0.14 6.25 0.53
N GLU A 6 -0.07 7.22 1.45
CA GLU A 6 -0.52 7.05 2.83
C GLU A 6 -2.05 6.86 2.84
N PRO A 7 -2.60 5.87 3.56
CA PRO A 7 -4.04 5.71 3.67
C PRO A 7 -4.65 6.94 4.36
N PRO A 8 -5.66 7.58 3.75
CA PRO A 8 -6.31 8.75 4.35
C PRO A 8 -7.19 8.32 5.53
N ALA A 9 -7.58 9.30 6.36
CA ALA A 9 -8.57 9.08 7.41
C ALA A 9 -10.01 8.86 6.88
N ALA A 10 -10.25 9.16 5.60
CA ALA A 10 -11.52 8.95 4.92
C ALA A 10 -11.76 7.47 4.60
N ASP A 11 -13.03 7.09 4.36
CA ASP A 11 -13.36 5.72 3.95
C ASP A 11 -12.71 5.41 2.60
N LEU A 12 -12.06 4.24 2.51
CA LEU A 12 -11.46 3.73 1.29
C LEU A 12 -12.47 3.62 0.15
N ALA A 13 -13.75 3.35 0.45
CA ALA A 13 -14.80 3.35 -0.55
C ALA A 13 -14.98 4.74 -1.20
N GLU A 14 -14.93 5.81 -0.40
CA GLU A 14 -15.02 7.20 -0.89
C GLU A 14 -13.82 7.57 -1.76
N VAL A 15 -12.61 7.17 -1.34
CA VAL A 15 -11.39 7.38 -2.13
C VAL A 15 -11.48 6.69 -3.48
N ASN A 16 -11.90 5.42 -3.49
CA ASN A 16 -12.08 4.67 -4.73
C ASN A 16 -13.13 5.32 -5.64
N ALA A 17 -14.26 5.77 -5.08
CA ALA A 17 -15.28 6.48 -5.83
C ALA A 17 -14.75 7.78 -6.45
N ALA A 18 -13.94 8.56 -5.71
CA ALA A 18 -13.33 9.78 -6.21
C ALA A 18 -12.34 9.50 -7.37
N LEU A 19 -11.52 8.45 -7.26
CA LEU A 19 -10.61 8.04 -8.33
C LEU A 19 -11.36 7.68 -9.62
N VAL A 20 -12.40 6.86 -9.51
CA VAL A 20 -13.22 6.47 -10.67
C VAL A 20 -13.93 7.69 -11.27
N THR A 21 -14.47 8.57 -10.44
CA THR A 21 -15.13 9.82 -10.88
C THR A 21 -14.15 10.75 -11.60
N ALA A 22 -12.90 10.80 -11.18
CA ALA A 22 -11.83 11.54 -11.84
C ALA A 22 -11.32 10.88 -13.15
N GLY A 23 -11.91 9.76 -13.58
CA GLY A 23 -11.53 9.04 -14.80
C GLY A 23 -10.33 8.11 -14.63
N VAL A 24 -9.90 7.84 -13.40
CA VAL A 24 -8.82 6.89 -13.12
C VAL A 24 -9.37 5.46 -13.23
N ARG A 25 -8.83 4.68 -14.17
CA ARG A 25 -9.21 3.26 -14.34
C ARG A 25 -8.61 2.40 -13.23
N VAL A 26 -9.41 2.12 -12.20
CA VAL A 26 -9.03 1.25 -11.08
C VAL A 26 -9.23 -0.22 -11.45
N ARG A 27 -8.15 -1.02 -11.38
CA ARG A 27 -8.20 -2.49 -11.58
C ARG A 27 -8.13 -3.28 -10.26
N GLY A 28 -7.63 -2.64 -9.21
CA GLY A 28 -7.53 -3.16 -7.86
C GLY A 28 -7.21 -2.01 -6.92
N PHE A 29 -7.81 -2.03 -5.73
CA PHE A 29 -7.67 -0.99 -4.72
C PHE A 29 -7.77 -1.61 -3.34
N GLY A 30 -6.88 -1.21 -2.42
CA GLY A 30 -6.84 -1.73 -1.08
C GLY A 30 -5.61 -1.23 -0.32
N VAL A 31 -5.58 -1.53 0.98
CA VAL A 31 -4.43 -1.27 1.83
C VAL A 31 -3.55 -2.51 1.83
N GLU A 32 -2.29 -2.35 1.43
CA GLU A 32 -1.27 -3.37 1.62
C GLU A 32 -0.64 -3.17 3.00
N ARG A 33 -0.54 -4.24 3.79
CA ARG A 33 0.31 -4.20 4.99
C ARG A 33 1.75 -4.42 4.56
N ALA A 34 2.65 -3.63 5.14
CA ALA A 34 4.09 -3.86 5.01
C ALA A 34 4.41 -5.32 5.37
N SER A 35 5.31 -5.94 4.60
CA SER A 35 5.77 -7.28 4.94
C SER A 35 6.57 -7.25 6.25
N LEU A 36 6.74 -8.43 6.88
CA LEU A 36 7.60 -8.54 8.06
C LEU A 36 9.03 -8.10 7.77
N GLU A 37 9.52 -8.37 6.57
CA GLU A 37 10.83 -7.95 6.10
C GLU A 37 10.92 -6.42 5.98
N ASP A 38 9.93 -5.76 5.36
CA ASP A 38 9.88 -4.29 5.28
C ASP A 38 9.88 -3.65 6.67
N ALA A 39 9.12 -4.23 7.61
CA ALA A 39 9.07 -3.77 8.99
C ALA A 39 10.41 -3.99 9.73
N PHE A 40 11.10 -5.10 9.46
CA PHE A 40 12.39 -5.40 10.05
C PHE A 40 13.47 -4.46 9.53
N VAL A 41 13.56 -4.28 8.21
CA VAL A 41 14.48 -3.33 7.56
C VAL A 41 14.29 -1.92 8.10
N ALA A 42 13.04 -1.47 8.25
CA ALA A 42 12.74 -0.14 8.80
C ALA A 42 13.24 0.06 10.25
N LEU A 43 13.38 -1.02 11.03
CA LEU A 43 13.78 -0.96 12.43
C LEU A 43 15.29 -1.20 12.64
N THR A 44 15.90 -2.09 11.86
CA THR A 44 17.27 -2.56 12.07
C THR A 44 18.26 -2.03 11.03
N GLY A 45 17.79 -1.63 9.85
CA GLY A 45 18.62 -1.28 8.70
C GLY A 45 19.22 -2.49 7.96
N GLU A 46 18.89 -3.72 8.37
CA GLU A 46 19.33 -4.95 7.72
C GLU A 46 18.15 -5.79 7.22
N GLY A 47 18.34 -6.51 6.12
CA GLY A 47 17.35 -7.41 5.53
C GLY A 47 17.13 -8.68 6.37
N PHE A 48 16.03 -9.39 6.10
CA PHE A 48 15.72 -10.64 6.78
C PHE A 48 16.48 -11.80 6.11
N ASP A 49 17.40 -12.47 6.82
CA ASP A 49 18.10 -13.63 6.27
C ASP A 49 17.31 -14.91 6.56
N VAL A 50 16.63 -15.43 5.53
CA VAL A 50 15.91 -16.71 5.59
C VAL A 50 16.80 -17.76 4.92
N ALA A 51 17.74 -18.32 5.68
CA ALA A 51 18.45 -19.52 5.24
C ALA A 51 17.44 -20.69 5.15
N GLY A 52 17.24 -21.19 3.93
CA GLY A 52 16.30 -22.26 3.59
C GLY A 52 16.78 -23.68 3.92
#